data_AF-A0AAF0M645-F1
#
_entry.id   AF-A0AAF0M645-F1
#
_cell.length_a   1.000
_cell.length_b   1.000
_cell.length_c   1.000
_cell.angle_alpha   90.00
_cell.angle_beta   90.00
_cell.angle_gamma   90.00
#
_symmetry.space_group_name_H-M   'P 1'
#
loop_
_entity.id
_entity.type
_entity.pdbx_description
1 polymer ?
#
loop_
_entity_poly.entity_id
_entity_poly.type
_entity_poly.pdbx_seq_one_letter_code
_entity_poly.pdbx_strand_id
1 'polypeptide(L)' 'MSLLSDVIRSRSTTQCVVCGAVISKRDALGLDGLAFCSVLHEAEHIVATLD' A
#
# COMPACT_ATOMS: atom_id res chain seq x y z
N MET A 1 2.22 -8.97 24.03
CA MET A 1 2.35 -8.44 22.67
C MET A 1 2.66 -6.95 22.79
N SER A 2 3.85 -6.51 22.35
CA SER A 2 4.36 -5.16 22.62
C SER A 2 3.83 -4.14 21.60
N LEU A 3 3.02 -3.20 22.07
CA LEU A 3 2.43 -2.10 21.30
C LEU A 3 3.46 -1.25 20.52
N LEU A 4 4.71 -1.21 20.99
CA LEU A 4 5.80 -0.45 20.37
C LEU A 4 6.21 -1.01 19.00
N SER A 5 6.14 -2.34 18.83
CA SER A 5 6.48 -3.00 17.56
C SER A 5 5.46 -2.66 16.47
N ASP A 6 4.18 -2.57 16.82
CA ASP A 6 3.11 -2.22 15.88
C ASP A 6 3.15 -0.74 15.48
N VAL A 7 3.53 0.16 16.40
CA VAL A 7 3.68 1.60 16.10
C VAL A 7 4.87 1.87 15.17
N ILE A 8 6.01 1.20 15.38
CA ILE A 8 7.19 1.36 14.52
C ILE A 8 6.90 0.76 13.13
N ARG A 9 6.23 -0.41 13.09
CA ARG A 9 5.79 -1.03 11.82
C ARG A 9 4.81 -0.11 11.08
N SER A 10 3.85 0.49 11.78
CA SER A 10 2.89 1.46 11.21
C SER A 10 3.56 2.69 10.56
N ARG A 11 4.72 3.14 11.06
CA ARG A 11 5.44 4.26 10.44
C ARG A 11 6.13 3.90 9.13
N SER A 12 6.69 2.69 9.01
CA SER A 12 7.52 2.28 7.86
C SER A 12 6.80 1.44 6.82
N THR A 13 5.65 0.85 7.14
CA THR A 13 4.85 0.04 6.20
C THR A 13 3.56 0.74 5.81
N THR A 14 3.07 0.44 4.61
CA THR A 14 1.76 0.82 4.10
C THR A 14 1.04 -0.41 3.57
N GLN A 15 -0.23 -0.28 3.22
CA GLN A 15 -1.04 -1.38 2.71
C GLN A 15 -1.40 -1.13 1.24
N CYS A 16 -1.28 -2.16 0.40
CA CYS A 16 -1.77 -2.10 -0.97
C CYS A 16 -3.29 -1.99 -0.99
N VAL A 17 -3.82 -1.02 -1.73
CA VAL A 17 -5.27 -0.79 -1.86
C VAL A 17 -6.01 -1.96 -2.51
N VAL A 18 -5.38 -2.62 -3.48
CA VAL A 18 -6.03 -3.69 -4.25
C VAL A 18 -6.03 -5.02 -3.51
N CYS A 19 -4.87 -5.49 -3.05
CA CYS A 19 -4.74 -6.84 -2.47
C CYS A 19 -4.58 -6.85 -0.94
N GLY A 20 -4.49 -5.69 -0.28
CA GLY A 20 -4.32 -5.60 1.16
C GLY A 20 -2.93 -6.01 1.68
N ALA A 21 -1.96 -6.26 0.81
CA ALA A 21 -0.61 -6.65 1.21
C ALA A 21 0.08 -5.52 2.02
N VAL A 22 0.68 -5.86 3.16
CA VAL A 22 1.50 -4.93 3.94
C VAL A 22 2.90 -4.88 3.33
N ILE A 23 3.28 -3.72 2.83
CA ILE A 23 4.54 -3.47 2.12
C ILE A 23 5.31 -2.34 2.79
N SER A 24 6.62 -2.26 2.57
CA SER A 24 7.42 -1.12 3.00
C SER A 24 6.99 0.13 2.22
N LYS A 25 6.81 1.27 2.90
CA LYS A 25 6.50 2.55 2.25
C LYS A 25 7.55 2.96 1.21
N ARG A 26 8.79 2.50 1.35
CA ARG A 26 9.87 2.78 0.39
C ARG A 26 9.71 2.01 -0.92
N ASP A 27 9.07 0.85 -0.86
CA ASP A 27 8.89 -0.06 -1.99
C ASP A 27 7.48 0.07 -2.60
N ALA A 28 6.61 0.87 -1.98
CA ALA A 28 5.25 1.10 -2.44
C ALA A 28 5.25 2.08 -3.62
N LEU A 29 4.50 1.73 -4.66
CA LEU A 29 4.14 2.66 -5.73
C LEU A 29 3.03 3.58 -5.21
N GLY A 30 3.16 4.88 -5.47
CA GLY A 30 2.24 5.90 -5.00
C GLY A 30 1.50 6.59 -6.14
N LEU A 31 0.17 6.54 -6.11
CA LEU A 31 -0.70 7.26 -7.04
C LEU A 31 -1.88 7.85 -6.26
N ASP A 32 -2.11 9.16 -6.38
CA ASP A 32 -3.23 9.88 -5.73
C ASP A 32 -3.40 9.64 -4.22
N GLY A 33 -2.28 9.45 -3.50
CA GLY A 33 -2.29 9.17 -2.06
C GLY A 33 -2.60 7.71 -1.69
N LEU A 34 -2.73 6.83 -2.68
CA LEU A 34 -2.89 5.39 -2.54
C LEU A 34 -1.55 4.69 -2.69
N ALA A 35 -1.43 3.49 -2.11
CA ALA A 35 -0.23 2.67 -2.17
C ALA A 35 -0.51 1.34 -2.90
N PHE A 36 0.44 0.93 -3.75
CA PHE A 36 0.36 -0.30 -4.54
C PHE A 36 1.63 -1.13 -4.39
N CYS A 37 1.48 -2.46 -4.33
CA CYS A 37 2.62 -3.38 -4.24
C CYS A 37 3.21 -3.74 -5.62
N SER A 38 2.53 -3.41 -6.71
CA SER A 38 2.98 -3.68 -8.08
C SER A 38 2.29 -2.73 -9.06
N VAL A 39 2.92 -2.52 -10.22
CA VAL A 39 2.36 -1.72 -11.32
C VAL A 39 1.05 -2.32 -11.83
N LEU A 40 0.91 -3.65 -11.75
CA LEU A 40 -0.32 -4.33 -12.14
C LEU A 40 -1.51 -3.87 -11.28
N HIS A 41 -1.35 -3.83 -9.96
CA HIS A 41 -2.42 -3.39 -9.06
C HIS A 41 -2.71 -1.89 -9.18
N GLU A 42 -1.71 -1.08 -9.49
CA GLU A 42 -1.93 0.33 -9.82
C GLU A 42 -2.81 0.47 -11.08
N ALA A 43 -2.49 -0.26 -12.14
CA ALA A 43 -3.26 -0.26 -13.39
C ALA A 43 -4.70 -0.79 -13.20
N GLU A 44 -4.87 -1.88 -12.44
CA GLU A 44 -6.18 -2.42 -12.08
C GLU A 44 -7.05 -1.39 -11.38
N HIS A 45 -6.47 -0.64 -10.43
CA HIS A 45 -7.18 0.42 -9.74
C HIS A 45 -7.59 1.56 -10.70
N ILE A 46 -6.67 2.05 -11.53
CA ILE A 46 -6.96 3.10 -12.51
C ILE A 46 -8.13 2.68 -13.41
N VAL A 47 -8.06 1.48 -13.98
CA VAL A 47 -9.12 0.94 -14.85
C VAL A 47 -10.45 0.83 -14.10
N ALA A 48 -10.44 0.35 -12.86
CA ALA A 48 -11.64 0.24 -12.04
C ALA A 48 -12.26 1.59 -11.65
N THR A 49 -11.47 2.66 -11.59
CA THR A 49 -11.95 4.02 -11.27
C THR A 49 -12.35 4.86 -12.48
N LEU A 50 -12.05 4.40 -13.70
CA LEU A 50 -12.42 5.08 -14.95
C LEU A 50 -13.81 4.66 -15.47
N ASP A 51 -14.40 3.62 -14.89
CA ASP A 51 -15.79 3.17 -15.14
C ASP A 51 -16.78 3.94 -14.26
#